data_AF-G2GKU4-F1
#
_entry.id   AF-G2GKU4-F1
#
_cell.length_a   1.000
_cell.length_b   1.000
_cell.length_c   1.000
_cell.angle_alpha   90.00
_cell.angle_beta   90.00
_cell.angle_gamma   90.00
#
_symmetry.space_group_name_H-M   'P 1'
#
loop_
_entity.id
_entity.type
_entity.pdbx_description
1 polymer ?
#
loop_
_entity_poly.entity_id
_entity_poly.type
_entity_poly.pdbx_seq_one_letter_code
_entity_poly.pdbx_strand_id
1 'polypeptide(L)'
;MLQAGVDITHTCRGDLVVDLVAPDGSAYRLKSASSSDSADGVDTTCTVNAPGETADGTWKPRVQDTAAQDTGRTNGWRLTF
;
A
#
# COMPACT_ATOMS: atom_id res chain seq x y z
N MET A 1 7.94 10.73 -11.27
CA MET A 1 7.68 9.43 -10.60
C MET A 1 7.90 9.67 -9.12
N LEU A 2 7.08 9.08 -8.26
CA LEU A 2 7.21 9.23 -6.81
C LEU A 2 7.56 7.87 -6.19
N GLN A 3 8.03 7.85 -4.94
CA GLN A 3 8.20 6.62 -4.17
C GLN A 3 7.20 6.59 -3.02
N ALA A 4 6.55 5.43 -2.85
CA ALA A 4 5.63 5.17 -1.77
C ALA A 4 6.14 4.01 -0.92
N GLY A 5 6.44 4.29 0.34
CA GLY A 5 6.83 3.31 1.34
C GLY A 5 5.67 2.97 2.25
N VAL A 6 5.49 1.68 2.58
CA VAL A 6 4.48 1.20 3.53
C VAL A 6 5.09 0.18 4.49
N ASP A 7 4.76 0.33 5.77
CA ASP A 7 5.11 -0.59 6.85
C ASP A 7 3.83 -1.07 7.56
N ILE A 8 3.60 -2.39 7.52
CA ILE A 8 2.41 -3.04 8.06
C ILE A 8 2.84 -4.32 8.79
N THR A 9 2.43 -4.45 10.05
CA THR A 9 2.49 -5.74 10.76
C THR A 9 1.22 -6.53 10.43
N HIS A 10 1.36 -7.75 9.93
CA HIS A 10 0.25 -8.67 9.64
C HIS A 10 0.74 -10.12 9.70
N THR A 11 -0.07 -11.06 10.16
CA THR A 11 0.28 -12.49 10.28
C THR A 11 0.20 -13.25 8.95
N CYS A 12 -0.44 -12.67 7.94
CA CYS A 12 -0.38 -13.18 6.57
C CYS A 12 -0.43 -12.02 5.58
N ARG A 13 0.71 -11.59 5.05
CA ARG A 13 0.74 -10.42 4.15
C ARG A 13 0.10 -10.69 2.79
N GLY A 14 -0.07 -11.96 2.43
CA GLY A 14 -0.75 -12.42 1.21
C GLY A 14 -2.21 -11.98 1.14
N ASP A 15 -2.84 -11.67 2.27
CA ASP A 15 -4.23 -11.23 2.31
C ASP A 15 -4.40 -9.74 1.97
N LEU A 16 -3.30 -8.98 2.03
CA LEU A 16 -3.34 -7.53 1.92
C LEU A 16 -3.35 -7.06 0.46
N VAL A 17 -4.32 -6.21 0.14
CA VAL A 17 -4.25 -5.28 -0.99
C VAL A 17 -3.84 -3.90 -0.47
N VAL A 18 -2.80 -3.33 -1.07
CA VAL A 18 -2.32 -1.99 -0.73
C VAL A 18 -2.31 -1.11 -1.97
N ASP A 19 -3.07 -0.03 -1.92
CA ASP A 19 -3.13 1.00 -2.94
C ASP A 19 -2.65 2.35 -2.38
N LEU A 20 -2.07 3.18 -3.25
CA LEU A 20 -1.89 4.60 -3.02
C LEU A 20 -2.99 5.36 -3.75
N VAL A 21 -3.81 6.11 -3.02
CA VAL A 21 -4.88 6.95 -3.56
C VAL A 21 -4.35 8.37 -3.75
N ALA A 22 -4.44 8.85 -4.99
CA ALA A 22 -4.03 10.18 -5.42
C ALA A 22 -5.07 11.25 -5.06
N PRO A 23 -4.71 12.54 -5.14
CA PRO A 23 -5.59 13.65 -4.77
C PRO A 23 -6.88 13.72 -5.59
N ASP A 24 -6.83 13.25 -6.84
CA ASP A 24 -7.98 13.18 -7.75
C ASP A 24 -8.88 11.95 -7.50
N GLY A 25 -8.46 11.02 -6.63
CA GLY A 25 -9.13 9.76 -6.32
C GLY A 25 -8.64 8.54 -7.12
N SER A 26 -7.73 8.72 -8.07
CA SER A 26 -7.07 7.63 -8.79
C SER A 26 -6.29 6.73 -7.83
N ALA A 27 -6.33 5.42 -8.03
CA ALA A 27 -5.68 4.44 -7.17
C ALA A 27 -4.55 3.71 -7.89
N TYR A 28 -3.39 3.64 -7.25
CA TYR A 28 -2.18 3.02 -7.77
C TYR A 28 -1.78 1.83 -6.89
N ARG A 29 -1.81 0.62 -7.46
CA ARG A 29 -1.52 -0.64 -6.75
C ARG A 29 -0.04 -0.71 -6.33
N LEU A 30 0.20 -0.82 -5.01
CA LEU A 30 1.54 -1.06 -4.44
C LEU A 30 1.77 -2.55 -4.18
N LYS A 31 0.76 -3.25 -3.67
CA LYS A 31 0.79 -4.70 -3.41
C LYS A 31 -0.57 -5.33 -3.71
N SER A 32 -0.56 -6.40 -4.49
CA SER A 32 -1.74 -7.26 -4.68
C SER A 32 -1.74 -8.38 -3.65
N ALA A 33 -2.94 -8.83 -3.26
CA ALA A 33 -3.12 -10.05 -2.52
C ALA A 33 -2.57 -11.25 -3.32
N SER A 34 -2.04 -12.24 -2.61
CA SER A 34 -1.46 -13.44 -3.17
C SER A 34 -1.64 -14.60 -2.19
N SER A 35 -2.42 -15.60 -2.57
CA SER A 35 -2.66 -16.80 -1.74
C SER A 35 -1.41 -17.65 -1.51
N SER A 36 -0.33 -17.41 -2.24
CA SER A 36 0.97 -18.07 -2.06
C SER A 36 1.96 -17.29 -1.19
N ASP A 37 1.58 -16.11 -0.66
CA ASP A 37 2.48 -15.23 0.12
C ASP A 37 2.09 -15.22 1.61
N SER A 38 2.24 -16.36 2.28
CA SER A 38 1.87 -16.56 3.68
C SER A 38 2.88 -16.03 4.69
N ALA A 39 3.74 -15.09 4.29
CA ALA A 39 4.77 -14.53 5.15
C ALA A 39 4.23 -13.33 5.95
N ASP A 40 4.88 -13.03 7.07
CA ASP A 40 4.49 -11.94 7.94
C ASP A 40 4.93 -10.58 7.38
N GLY A 41 4.11 -9.56 7.64
CA GLY A 41 4.44 -8.15 7.50
C GLY A 41 4.69 -7.64 6.08
N VAL A 42 4.56 -6.33 5.89
CA VAL A 42 4.93 -5.64 4.66
C VAL A 42 5.88 -4.51 5.04
N ASP A 43 7.09 -4.53 4.49
CA ASP A 43 8.02 -3.41 4.50
C ASP A 43 8.53 -3.28 3.06
N THR A 44 7.93 -2.34 2.31
CA THR A 44 8.25 -2.16 0.90
C THR A 44 8.19 -0.71 0.49
N THR A 45 9.03 -0.36 -0.48
CA THR A 45 8.99 0.92 -1.17
C THR A 45 8.80 0.66 -2.66
N CYS A 46 7.75 1.26 -3.24
CA CYS A 46 7.39 1.09 -4.64
C CYS A 46 7.57 2.41 -5.39
N THR A 47 8.11 2.33 -6.60
CA THR A 47 8.08 3.46 -7.55
C THR A 47 6.68 3.53 -8.18
N VAL A 48 6.00 4.65 -8.00
CA VAL A 48 4.68 4.90 -8.59
C VAL A 48 4.83 5.88 -9.75
N ASN A 49 4.38 5.45 -10.92
CA ASN A 49 4.21 6.34 -12.06
C ASN A 49 2.78 6.87 -12.06
N ALA A 50 2.62 8.11 -11.60
CA ALA A 50 1.33 8.79 -11.47
C ALA A 50 1.33 10.07 -12.33
N PRO A 51 1.27 9.94 -13.67
CA PRO A 51 1.39 11.07 -14.57
C PRO A 51 0.17 12.00 -14.44
N GLY A 52 0.41 13.30 -14.33
CA GLY A 52 -0.65 14.31 -14.23
C GLY A 52 -1.19 14.54 -12.82
N GLU A 53 -0.77 13.75 -11.83
CA GLU A 53 -1.16 13.98 -10.44
C GLU A 53 -0.47 15.20 -9.85
N THR A 54 -1.20 15.94 -9.02
CA THR A 54 -0.62 17.06 -8.26
C THR A 54 0.21 16.51 -7.10
N ALA A 55 1.52 16.79 -7.11
CA ALA A 55 2.42 16.34 -6.06
C ALA A 55 2.01 16.88 -4.68
N ASP A 56 1.71 18.17 -4.58
CA ASP A 56 1.30 18.86 -3.35
C ASP A 56 -0.19 18.65 -2.98
N GLY A 57 -0.75 17.50 -3.33
CA GLY A 57 -2.13 17.14 -3.00
C GLY A 57 -2.22 16.21 -1.80
N THR A 58 -3.45 15.86 -1.41
CA THR A 58 -3.68 14.87 -0.35
C THR A 58 -3.59 13.45 -0.92
N TRP A 59 -2.50 12.77 -0.59
CA TRP A 59 -2.32 11.35 -0.88
C TRP A 59 -2.74 10.50 0.33
N LYS A 60 -3.29 9.31 0.08
CA LYS A 60 -3.71 8.39 1.16
C LYS A 60 -3.33 6.95 0.84
N PRO A 61 -2.72 6.21 1.77
CA PRO A 61 -2.64 4.77 1.64
C PRO A 61 -4.03 4.18 1.87
N ARG A 62 -4.37 3.14 1.11
CA ARG A 62 -5.53 2.29 1.35
C ARG A 62 -5.05 0.87 1.52
N VAL A 63 -5.27 0.33 2.71
CA VAL A 63 -4.95 -1.06 3.05
C VAL A 63 -6.26 -1.82 3.22
N GLN A 64 -6.38 -2.95 2.55
CA GLN A 64 -7.52 -3.84 2.68
C GLN A 64 -7.01 -5.23 3.01
N ASP A 65 -7.45 -5.76 4.14
CA ASP A 65 -7.36 -7.19 4.43
C ASP A 65 -8.55 -7.89 3.77
N THR A 66 -8.26 -8.88 2.93
CA THR A 66 -9.25 -9.60 2.13
C THR A 66 -9.54 -11.00 2.66
N ALA A 67 -8.87 -11.40 3.74
CA ALA A 67 -9.15 -12.61 4.50
C ALA A 67 -9.64 -12.25 5.92
N ALA A 68 -10.28 -13.19 6.60
CA ALA A 68 -10.96 -12.93 7.88
C ALA A 68 -10.23 -13.49 9.11
N GLN A 69 -9.15 -14.27 8.91
CA GLN A 69 -8.51 -15.04 9.98
C GLN A 69 -7.31 -14.32 10.59
N ASP A 70 -6.52 -13.67 9.74
CA ASP A 70 -5.33 -12.94 10.13
C ASP A 70 -5.66 -11.51 10.55
N THR A 71 -4.78 -10.89 11.32
CA THR A 71 -4.97 -9.51 11.78
C THR A 71 -3.64 -8.78 11.87
N GLY A 72 -3.72 -7.46 11.92
CA GLY A 72 -2.53 -6.63 12.01
C GLY A 72 -2.84 -5.14 12.14
N ARG A 73 -1.83 -4.33 11.87
CA ARG A 73 -1.91 -2.86 11.91
C ARG A 73 -0.95 -2.23 10.92
N THR A 74 -1.34 -1.08 10.39
CA THR A 74 -0.41 -0.19 9.68
C THR A 74 0.48 0.52 10.69
N ASN A 75 1.79 0.36 10.56
CA ASN A 75 2.77 1.03 11.42
C ASN A 75 3.09 2.43 10.89
N GLY A 76 3.15 2.58 9.57
CA GLY A 76 3.41 3.86 8.93
C GLY A 76 3.45 3.78 7.42
N TRP A 77 3.55 4.95 6.79
CA TRP A 77 3.76 5.09 5.36
C TRP A 77 4.51 6.39 5.08
N ARG A 78 5.13 6.49 3.90
CA ARG A 78 5.85 7.68 3.45
C ARG A 78 5.67 7.86 1.95
N LEU A 79 5.67 9.12 1.53
CA LEU A 79 5.68 9.53 0.12
C LEU A 79 6.87 10.46 -0.12
N THR A 80 7.61 10.24 -1.20
CA THR A 80 8.70 11.12 -1.67
C THR A 80 8.58 11.36 -3.17
N PHE A 81 8.94 12.56 -3.63
CA PHE A 81 8.79 13.03 -5.01
C PHE A 81 10.12 13.18 -5.72
#